data_AF-A0A6B1C4S3-F1
#
_entry.id   AF-A0A6B1C4S3-F1
#
_cell.length_a   1.000
_cell.length_b   1.000
_cell.length_c   1.000
_cell.angle_alpha   90.00
_cell.angle_beta   90.00
_cell.angle_gamma   90.00
#
_symmetry.space_group_name_H-M   'P 1'
#
loop_
_entity.id
_entity.type
_entity.pdbx_description
1 polymer ?
#
loop_
_entity_poly.entity_id
_entity_poly.type
_entity_poly.pdbx_seq_one_letter_code
_entity_poly.pdbx_strand_id
1 'polypeptide(L)'
;MGVGNLGWAEIAVIVVVALVVLGPEKLPGAARQIGNVIRQVRKISTGFQQELQNALDEPIEEEARRLGRIAVEEDKLANGKEKEPGATTDGEKDGPGATQAFDQPQSSP
;
A
#
# COMPACT_ATOMS: atom_id res chain seq x y z
N MET A 1 36.75 -5.32 39.90
CA MET A 1 36.78 -6.13 38.67
C MET A 1 35.49 -5.86 37.91
N GLY A 2 35.48 -4.84 37.04
CA GLY A 2 34.30 -4.57 36.23
C GLY A 2 34.28 -5.52 35.04
N VAL A 3 33.19 -6.24 34.84
CA VAL A 3 32.91 -6.98 33.61
C VAL A 3 32.56 -5.95 32.54
N GLY A 4 33.59 -5.30 32.00
CA GLY A 4 33.42 -4.27 31.00
C GLY A 4 32.94 -4.89 29.69
N ASN A 5 31.90 -4.28 29.11
CA ASN A 5 31.43 -4.47 27.75
C ASN A 5 30.67 -5.80 27.50
N LEU A 6 29.33 -5.75 27.67
CA LEU A 6 28.42 -6.44 26.74
C LEU A 6 28.66 -5.82 25.34
N GLY A 7 29.66 -6.35 24.65
CA GLY A 7 30.19 -5.81 23.42
C GLY A 7 30.86 -6.92 22.62
N TRP A 8 31.34 -6.58 21.42
CA TRP A 8 31.80 -7.52 20.40
C TRP A 8 32.76 -8.63 20.89
N ALA A 9 33.51 -8.40 21.97
CA ALA A 9 34.33 -9.41 22.64
C ALA A 9 33.54 -10.61 23.19
N GLU A 10 32.38 -10.41 23.83
CA GLU A 10 31.57 -11.50 24.38
C GLU A 10 30.97 -12.36 23.26
N ILE A 11 30.46 -11.73 22.20
CA ILE A 11 30.01 -12.42 20.99
C ILE A 11 31.16 -13.19 20.34
N ALA A 12 32.38 -12.63 20.29
CA ALA A 12 33.55 -13.34 19.77
C ALA A 12 33.87 -14.60 20.60
N VAL A 13 33.78 -14.55 21.93
CA VAL A 13 33.96 -15.74 22.80
C VAL A 13 32.90 -16.79 22.51
N ILE A 14 31.61 -16.41 22.44
CA ILE A 14 30.51 -17.33 22.13
C ILE A 14 30.71 -17.97 20.75
N VAL A 15 31.11 -17.19 19.74
CA VAL A 15 31.41 -17.68 18.39
C VAL A 15 32.57 -18.67 18.42
N VAL A 16 33.68 -18.38 19.11
CA VAL A 16 34.81 -19.32 19.25
C VAL A 16 34.37 -20.63 19.91
N VAL A 17 33.60 -20.58 21.00
CA VAL A 17 33.06 -21.78 21.66
C VAL A 17 32.16 -22.57 20.70
N ALA A 18 31.25 -21.91 19.97
CA ALA A 18 30.38 -22.55 19.00
C ALA A 18 31.16 -23.18 17.83
N LEU A 19 32.23 -22.52 17.33
CA LEU A 19 33.12 -23.04 16.30
C LEU A 19 33.90 -24.28 16.76
N VAL A 20 34.30 -24.35 18.04
CA VAL A 20 34.98 -25.52 18.62
C VAL A 20 34.02 -26.68 18.83
N VAL A 21 32.80 -26.43 19.35
CA VAL A 21 31.82 -27.48 19.65
C VAL A 21 31.16 -28.05 18.39
N LEU A 22 30.77 -27.19 17.44
CA LEU A 22 30.04 -27.61 16.24
C LEU A 22 30.96 -27.81 15.02
N GLY A 23 32.10 -27.11 14.98
CA GLY A 23 33.02 -27.07 13.84
C GLY A 23 32.77 -25.86 12.92
N PRO A 24 33.83 -25.20 12.40
CA PRO A 24 33.72 -24.01 11.55
C PRO A 24 33.02 -24.26 10.22
N GLU A 25 33.05 -25.50 9.70
CA GLU A 25 32.37 -25.88 8.47
C GLU A 25 30.86 -26.11 8.66
N LYS A 26 30.44 -26.53 9.87
CA LYS A 26 29.04 -26.87 10.17
C LYS A 26 28.22 -25.66 10.62
N LEU A 27 28.84 -24.69 11.30
CA LEU A 27 28.20 -23.45 11.72
C LEU A 27 27.52 -22.67 10.57
N PRO A 28 28.17 -22.39 9.42
CA PRO A 28 27.50 -21.74 8.28
C PRO A 28 26.41 -22.62 7.65
N GLY A 29 26.53 -23.95 7.72
CA GLY A 29 25.49 -24.89 7.30
C GLY A 29 24.23 -24.75 8.16
N ALA A 30 24.38 -24.78 9.48
CA ALA A 30 23.28 -24.61 10.44
C ALA A 30 22.62 -23.23 10.31
N ALA A 31 23.42 -22.16 10.21
CA ALA A 31 22.92 -20.80 10.01
C ALA A 31 22.10 -20.66 8.70
N ARG A 32 22.54 -21.31 7.60
CA ARG A 32 21.78 -21.36 6.34
C ARG A 32 20.47 -22.12 6.48
N GLN A 33 20.45 -23.25 7.20
CA GLN A 33 19.21 -24.00 7.45
C GLN A 33 18.19 -23.16 8.23
N ILE A 34 18.62 -22.55 9.34
CA ILE A 34 17.78 -21.65 10.16
C ILE A 34 17.29 -20.46 9.33
N GLY A 35 18.18 -19.82 8.57
CA GLY A 35 17.83 -18.71 7.68
C GLY A 35 16.83 -19.08 6.59
N ASN A 36 16.92 -20.29 6.04
CA ASN A 36 15.95 -20.80 5.07
C ASN A 36 14.57 -21.02 5.70
N VAL A 37 14.50 -21.59 6.90
CA VAL A 37 13.24 -21.75 7.66
C VAL A 37 12.61 -20.39 7.96
N ILE A 38 13.38 -19.44 8.49
CA ILE A 38 12.90 -18.07 8.75
C ILE A 38 12.40 -17.40 7.45
N ARG A 39 13.08 -17.62 6.32
CA ARG A 39 12.67 -17.09 5.01
C ARG A 39 11.35 -17.72 4.53
N GLN A 40 11.16 -19.02 4.73
CA GLN A 40 9.92 -19.73 4.41
C GLN A 40 8.76 -19.20 5.27
N VAL A 41 8.95 -19.10 6.59
CA VAL A 41 7.97 -18.52 7.51
C VAL A 41 7.60 -17.10 7.08
N ARG A 42 8.58 -16.23 6.81
CA ARG A 42 8.32 -14.87 6.33
C ARG A 42 7.54 -14.84 5.02
N LYS A 43 7.84 -15.73 4.06
CA LYS A 43 7.08 -15.85 2.81
C LYS A 43 5.62 -16.26 3.06
N ILE A 44 5.39 -17.19 3.97
CA ILE A 44 4.03 -17.63 4.37
C ILE A 44 3.29 -16.46 5.03
N SER A 45 3.91 -15.74 5.96
CA SER A 45 3.31 -14.56 6.60
C SER A 45 2.96 -13.45 5.60
N THR A 46 3.82 -13.17 4.62
CA THR A 46 3.53 -12.18 3.58
C THR A 46 2.43 -12.64 2.61
N GLY A 47 2.38 -13.93 2.25
CA GLY A 47 1.28 -14.49 1.46
C GLY A 47 -0.05 -14.40 2.19
N PHE A 48 -0.09 -14.85 3.45
CA PHE A 48 -1.28 -14.74 4.30
C PHE A 48 -1.73 -13.30 4.52
N GLN A 49 -0.79 -12.35 4.69
CA GLN A 49 -1.14 -10.93 4.78
C GLN A 49 -1.80 -10.42 3.49
N GLN A 50 -1.31 -10.83 2.31
CA GLN A 50 -1.91 -10.46 1.04
C GLN A 50 -3.29 -11.10 0.84
N GLU A 51 -3.43 -12.39 1.15
CA GLU A 51 -4.70 -13.13 1.05
C GLU A 51 -5.76 -12.56 2.02
N LEU A 52 -5.37 -12.27 3.26
CA LEU A 52 -6.25 -11.67 4.26
C LEU A 52 -6.61 -10.22 3.91
N GLN A 53 -5.67 -9.44 3.35
CA GLN A 53 -5.97 -8.09 2.87
C GLN A 53 -6.96 -8.13 1.71
N ASN A 54 -6.73 -8.96 0.69
CA ASN A 54 -7.67 -9.12 -0.42
C ASN A 54 -9.07 -9.54 0.07
N ALA A 55 -9.14 -10.51 1.00
CA ALA A 55 -10.40 -11.02 1.55
C ALA A 55 -11.10 -10.08 2.55
N LEU A 56 -10.44 -8.99 2.98
CA LEU A 56 -11.05 -7.92 3.79
C LEU A 56 -11.41 -6.70 2.95
N ASP A 57 -10.61 -6.38 1.92
CA ASP A 57 -10.87 -5.27 1.02
C ASP A 57 -12.12 -5.53 0.14
N GLU A 58 -12.32 -6.77 -0.36
CA GLU A 58 -13.53 -7.17 -1.10
C GLU A 58 -14.85 -6.89 -0.35
N PRO A 59 -15.10 -7.43 0.86
CA PRO A 59 -16.35 -7.17 1.57
C PRO A 59 -16.50 -5.72 2.02
N ILE A 60 -15.40 -5.04 2.40
CA ILE A 60 -15.47 -3.63 2.84
C ILE A 60 -15.86 -2.71 1.69
N GLU A 61 -15.34 -2.91 0.46
CA GLU A 61 -15.70 -2.05 -0.66
C GLU A 61 -17.17 -2.28 -1.11
N GLU A 62 -17.65 -3.53 -1.14
CA GLU A 62 -19.04 -3.81 -1.45
C GLU A 62 -20.01 -3.24 -0.41
N GLU A 63 -19.68 -3.34 0.88
CA GLU A 63 -20.52 -2.85 1.98
C GLU A 63 -20.50 -1.31 2.04
N ALA A 64 -19.34 -0.66 1.86
CA ALA A 64 -19.25 0.79 1.71
C ALA A 64 -20.08 1.30 0.52
N ARG A 65 -20.05 0.57 -0.62
CA ARG A 65 -20.85 0.89 -1.82
C ARG A 65 -22.34 0.56 -1.66
N ARG A 66 -22.74 -0.26 -0.69
CA ARG A 66 -24.14 -0.43 -0.25
C ARG A 66 -24.58 0.73 0.64
N LEU A 67 -23.83 1.01 1.70
CA LEU A 67 -24.11 2.08 2.66
C LEU A 67 -24.22 3.44 1.96
N GLY A 68 -23.30 3.76 1.04
CA GLY A 68 -23.37 4.98 0.24
C GLY A 68 -24.62 5.08 -0.66
N ARG A 69 -25.14 3.96 -1.17
CA ARG A 69 -26.42 3.95 -1.93
C ARG A 69 -27.61 4.18 -1.03
N ILE A 70 -27.66 3.54 0.14
CA ILE A 70 -28.73 3.71 1.12
C ILE A 70 -28.79 5.17 1.59
N ALA A 71 -27.64 5.79 1.89
CA ALA A 71 -27.58 7.21 2.28
C ALA A 71 -28.04 8.16 1.15
N VAL A 72 -27.76 7.84 -0.12
CA VAL A 72 -28.26 8.60 -1.28
C VAL A 72 -29.75 8.37 -1.52
N GLU A 73 -30.29 7.19 -1.24
CA GLU A 73 -31.74 6.94 -1.25
C GLU A 73 -32.45 7.68 -0.11
N GLU A 74 -31.91 7.67 1.12
CA GLU A 74 -32.45 8.46 2.23
C GLU A 74 -32.43 9.96 1.93
N ASP A 75 -31.35 10.51 1.39
CA ASP A 75 -31.29 11.92 0.99
C ASP A 75 -32.34 12.24 -0.09
N LYS A 76 -32.54 11.35 -1.08
CA LYS A 76 -33.58 11.53 -2.11
C LYS A 76 -35.00 11.36 -1.61
N LEU A 77 -35.22 10.53 -0.59
CA LEU A 77 -36.52 10.36 0.06
C LEU A 77 -36.83 11.54 1.00
N ALA A 78 -35.83 12.06 1.71
CA ALA A 78 -35.94 13.23 2.58
C ALA A 78 -36.07 14.55 1.79
N ASN A 79 -35.39 14.65 0.65
CA ASN A 79 -35.38 15.81 -0.25
C ASN A 79 -36.39 15.66 -1.42
N GLY A 80 -37.40 14.80 -1.26
CA GLY A 80 -38.36 14.38 -2.29
C GLY A 80 -39.36 15.45 -2.79
N LYS A 81 -39.08 16.75 -2.59
CA LYS A 81 -39.78 17.86 -3.22
C LYS A 81 -38.81 18.97 -3.64
N GLU A 82 -38.26 18.83 -4.84
CA GLU A 82 -38.32 19.84 -5.93
C GLU A 82 -37.21 19.56 -6.96
N LYS A 83 -37.62 18.94 -8.07
CA LYS A 83 -37.54 19.56 -9.41
C LYS A 83 -38.24 18.67 -10.43
N GLU A 84 -39.44 19.09 -10.85
CA GLU A 84 -40.04 18.56 -12.07
C GLU A 84 -39.22 18.96 -13.32
N PRO A 85 -39.28 18.15 -14.38
CA PRO A 85 -38.57 18.42 -15.63
C PRO A 85 -39.33 19.45 -16.51
N GLY A 86 -38.94 20.72 -16.43
CA GLY A 86 -39.42 21.76 -17.33
C GLY A 86 -38.57 21.92 -18.59
N ALA A 87 -39.07 21.47 -19.75
CA ALA A 87 -38.72 22.07 -21.05
C ALA A 87 -39.41 23.46 -21.13
N THR A 88 -38.88 24.55 -21.70
CA THR A 88 -38.47 24.85 -23.10
C THR A 88 -37.77 26.26 -23.10
N THR A 89 -37.09 26.81 -24.11
CA THR A 89 -36.86 26.45 -25.53
C THR A 89 -35.54 27.06 -26.05
N ASP A 90 -35.07 26.53 -27.18
CA ASP A 90 -34.13 27.03 -28.20
C ASP A 90 -33.66 28.49 -28.23
N GLY A 91 -32.36 28.67 -28.52
CA GLY A 91 -31.68 29.96 -28.73
C GLY A 91 -30.41 29.84 -29.60
N GLU A 92 -30.54 29.25 -30.79
CA GLU A 92 -29.54 29.29 -31.88
C GLU A 92 -29.16 30.74 -32.23
N LYS A 93 -27.85 31.06 -32.25
CA LYS A 93 -27.17 32.01 -33.19
C LYS A 93 -25.63 31.88 -33.14
N ASP A 94 -25.06 31.43 -34.26
CA ASP A 94 -23.92 32.02 -34.97
C ASP A 94 -22.56 32.22 -34.24
N GLY A 95 -21.52 31.49 -34.68
CA GLY A 95 -20.11 31.80 -34.39
C GLY A 95 -19.51 32.83 -35.39
N PRO A 96 -18.17 32.86 -35.64
CA PRO A 96 -17.05 32.27 -34.91
C PRO A 96 -16.01 33.33 -34.42
N GLY A 97 -15.45 33.15 -33.22
CA GLY A 97 -14.43 34.05 -32.64
C GLY A 97 -13.02 33.46 -32.66
N ALA A 98 -12.08 34.13 -33.33
CA ALA A 98 -10.72 33.64 -33.55
C ALA A 98 -9.72 33.93 -32.42
N THR A 99 -8.51 33.38 -32.59
CA THR A 99 -7.25 33.80 -31.94
C THR A 99 -6.92 33.16 -30.58
N GLN A 100 -6.44 31.92 -30.63
CA GLN A 100 -5.46 31.44 -29.65
C GLN A 100 -4.11 32.12 -29.96
N ALA A 101 -3.77 33.17 -29.22
CA ALA A 101 -2.43 33.75 -29.23
C ALA A 101 -1.52 32.95 -28.28
N PHE A 102 -0.87 31.92 -28.80
CA PHE A 102 0.13 31.14 -28.09
C PHE A 102 1.47 31.90 -28.08
N ASP A 103 1.61 32.85 -27.15
CA ASP A 103 2.86 33.61 -26.99
C ASP A 103 3.89 32.79 -26.20
N GLN A 104 4.75 32.08 -26.94
CA GLN A 104 5.96 31.45 -26.41
C GLN A 104 7.18 31.98 -27.19
N PRO A 105 7.95 32.93 -26.64
CA PRO A 105 9.23 33.31 -27.22
C PRO A 105 10.30 32.25 -26.91
N GLN A 106 10.65 31.44 -27.92
CA GLN A 106 11.82 30.55 -27.92
C GLN A 106 13.13 31.30 -28.24
N SER A 107 14.27 30.69 -27.87
CA SER A 107 15.67 30.99 -28.26
C SER A 107 16.24 32.35 -27.77
N SER A 108 17.34 32.39 -27.00
CA SER A 108 18.76 32.09 -27.34
C SER A 108 19.38 33.17 -28.25
N PRO A 109 20.71 33.43 -28.23
CA PRO A 109 21.85 32.56 -27.88
C PRO A 109 22.07 32.33 -26.37
#